data_AF-A0A7K4KCX7-F1
#
_entry.id   AF-A0A7K4KCX7-F1
#
_cell.length_a   1.000
_cell.length_b   1.000
_cell.length_c   1.000
_cell.angle_alpha   90.00
_cell.angle_beta   90.00
_cell.angle_gamma   90.00
#
_symmetry.space_group_name_H-M   'P 1'
#
loop_
_entity.id
_entity.type
_entity.pdbx_description
1 polymer ?
#
loop_
_entity_poly.entity_id
_entity_poly.type
_entity_poly.pdbx_seq_one_letter_code
_entity_poly.pdbx_strand_id
1 'polypeptide(L)'
;PGGTMRLLCALLVLLPAAAVASRTRRELAPGLYEHGVVAAGGPYCERGDVCCRGRDDGCTVPYLDTVCYCDLFCNRSVSDCCPDFWEYCLGIPPPFPRAHGCARAGRHYPSGATFRDNCNLCTCSQGGRWDCEDHPCLMDPELINAVNSGNFGWRAANYSQFWGMTLDEGIRYRLGTVRPPPTVLNMNELHMPVDSNEVLPRHFDAAAKWPGMIHEPLDQGNCAGSWAFSTAAVASDRISIHSMGHMTPALSPQNLLSCDTRNQRGCGGGRLDGAWWYLRRRGVVTDECYPFTSRGGRAPGQPCMMHSRSTGRGKRQATARCPNPRARANHIYQATPAYRLAADEKEIMKELMENGPVQAILEVHEDFFAYRSGIYRHTRVAEGKAPAHRRHGTHSVKITGWGEEQLPDGQTQKYWTAANSWGKDWGEKGYFRIARGVNECDVETFVVGVWGRVGAEDMHHG
;
A
#
# COMPACT_ATOMS: atom_id res chain seq x y z
N PRO A 1 18.91 4.37 -78.55
CA PRO A 1 20.02 5.35 -78.42
C PRO A 1 20.63 5.29 -77.01
N GLY A 2 21.86 4.75 -76.91
CA GLY A 2 22.90 4.88 -75.86
C GLY A 2 22.50 4.73 -74.37
N GLY A 3 23.13 3.92 -73.51
CA GLY A 3 24.51 3.44 -73.50
C GLY A 3 25.36 4.17 -72.44
N THR A 4 25.43 3.59 -71.23
CA THR A 4 26.57 3.49 -70.27
C THR A 4 27.56 4.66 -70.04
N MET A 5 27.78 5.04 -68.75
CA MET A 5 29.11 5.11 -68.08
C MET A 5 28.94 5.37 -66.55
N ARG A 6 29.29 4.43 -65.65
CA ARG A 6 30.51 4.34 -64.76
C ARG A 6 30.65 5.54 -63.77
N LEU A 7 30.99 5.41 -62.47
CA LEU A 7 32.06 4.62 -61.84
C LEU A 7 32.00 4.68 -60.27
N LEU A 8 32.31 3.55 -59.60
CA LEU A 8 33.00 3.30 -58.30
C LEU A 8 32.96 4.28 -57.09
N CYS A 9 32.68 3.76 -55.88
CA CYS A 9 33.70 3.60 -54.81
C CYS A 9 33.21 2.91 -53.50
N ALA A 10 33.92 1.82 -53.16
CA ALA A 10 34.37 1.30 -51.85
C ALA A 10 33.44 1.17 -50.61
N LEU A 11 33.43 -0.07 -50.07
CA LEU A 11 33.02 -0.49 -48.73
C LEU A 11 33.83 0.17 -47.61
N LEU A 12 33.19 0.41 -46.45
CA LEU A 12 33.71 -0.04 -45.14
C LEU A 12 32.63 -0.03 -44.05
N VAL A 13 32.54 -1.17 -43.37
CA VAL A 13 31.65 -1.52 -42.25
C VAL A 13 32.16 -0.87 -40.97
N LEU A 14 31.27 -0.30 -40.15
CA LEU A 14 31.52 -0.03 -38.72
C LEU A 14 30.32 -0.50 -37.88
N LEU A 15 30.55 -1.57 -37.12
CA LEU A 15 29.76 -2.02 -35.96
C LEU A 15 30.26 -1.30 -34.68
N PRO A 16 29.56 -1.41 -33.53
CA PRO A 16 29.24 -0.30 -32.64
C PRO A 16 30.30 -0.04 -31.56
N ALA A 17 30.48 1.23 -31.17
CA ALA A 17 31.21 1.58 -29.95
C ALA A 17 30.26 1.57 -28.74
N ALA A 18 30.69 0.84 -27.71
CA ALA A 18 30.00 0.60 -26.46
C ALA A 18 29.61 1.90 -25.72
N ALA A 19 28.38 1.94 -25.20
CA ALA A 19 27.94 2.94 -24.25
C ALA A 19 28.67 2.73 -22.91
N VAL A 20 29.64 3.61 -22.62
CA VAL A 20 30.20 3.76 -21.28
C VAL A 20 29.16 4.53 -20.45
N ALA A 21 28.73 3.93 -19.34
CA ALA A 21 27.80 4.52 -18.39
C ALA A 21 28.32 5.85 -17.86
N SER A 22 27.67 6.97 -18.19
CA SER A 22 27.92 8.25 -17.55
C SER A 22 27.23 8.26 -16.18
N ARG A 23 28.03 8.32 -15.11
CA ARG A 23 27.53 8.68 -13.77
C ARG A 23 27.13 10.16 -13.84
N THR A 24 25.85 10.46 -13.68
CA THR A 24 25.34 11.83 -13.60
C THR A 24 25.82 12.49 -12.31
N ARG A 25 26.49 13.65 -12.43
CA ARG A 25 26.85 14.55 -11.32
C ARG A 25 25.59 14.89 -10.52
N ARG A 26 25.54 14.49 -9.25
CA ARG A 26 24.53 14.95 -8.29
C ARG A 26 25.07 16.23 -7.68
N GLU A 27 24.33 17.33 -7.81
CA GLU A 27 24.70 18.64 -7.22
C GLU A 27 24.75 18.53 -5.69
N LEU A 28 25.74 19.19 -5.08
CA LEU A 28 25.90 19.24 -3.62
C LEU A 28 24.72 19.98 -2.97
N ALA A 29 24.33 19.60 -1.75
CA ALA A 29 23.25 20.29 -1.03
C ALA A 29 23.62 21.77 -0.75
N PRO A 30 22.65 22.71 -0.67
CA PRO A 30 22.92 24.15 -0.56
C PRO A 30 23.90 24.55 0.56
N GLY A 31 23.90 23.85 1.70
CA GLY A 31 24.82 24.13 2.81
C GLY A 31 26.28 23.70 2.57
N LEU A 32 26.53 22.76 1.64
CA LEU A 32 27.90 22.36 1.23
C LEU A 32 28.53 23.40 0.30
N TYR A 33 27.72 24.10 -0.50
CA TYR A 33 28.21 25.17 -1.38
C TYR A 33 28.72 26.39 -0.59
N GLU A 34 28.06 26.74 0.52
CA GLU A 34 28.42 27.93 1.32
C GLU A 34 29.59 27.70 2.29
N HIS A 35 29.86 26.46 2.68
CA HIS A 35 30.84 26.13 3.73
C HIS A 35 31.88 25.07 3.34
N GLY A 36 31.86 24.60 2.09
CA GLY A 36 32.71 23.52 1.60
C GLY A 36 32.24 22.12 2.04
N VAL A 37 32.95 21.08 1.59
CA VAL A 37 32.63 19.68 1.92
C VAL A 37 33.14 19.36 3.33
N VAL A 38 32.27 19.43 4.35
CA VAL A 38 32.69 19.26 5.77
C VAL A 38 32.30 17.90 6.38
N ALA A 39 31.58 17.03 5.68
CA ALA A 39 30.68 16.11 6.37
C ALA A 39 31.06 14.61 6.45
N ALA A 40 32.31 14.20 6.23
CA ALA A 40 32.59 12.75 6.33
C ALA A 40 33.93 12.33 6.93
N GLY A 41 34.52 13.15 7.82
CA GLY A 41 35.66 12.82 8.70
C GLY A 41 36.35 11.48 8.39
N GLY A 42 37.40 11.54 7.58
CA GLY A 42 38.17 10.41 7.10
C GLY A 42 39.27 10.87 6.12
N PRO A 43 40.31 10.07 5.89
CA PRO A 43 41.36 10.38 4.93
C PRO A 43 40.86 10.13 3.49
N TYR A 44 40.73 11.19 2.71
CA TYR A 44 40.30 11.18 1.30
C TYR A 44 41.50 11.44 0.38
N CYS A 45 42.08 12.65 0.44
CA CYS A 45 43.30 12.98 -0.29
C CYS A 45 44.47 12.09 0.16
N GLU A 46 44.53 11.77 1.46
CA GLU A 46 45.51 10.84 2.01
C GLU A 46 45.34 9.41 1.46
N ARG A 47 44.09 8.91 1.38
CA ARG A 47 43.84 7.55 0.88
C ARG A 47 44.03 7.42 -0.62
N GLY A 48 43.73 8.48 -1.36
CA GLY A 48 44.02 8.56 -2.78
C GLY A 48 45.50 8.76 -3.08
N ASP A 49 46.30 9.18 -2.09
CA ASP A 49 47.64 9.75 -2.25
C ASP A 49 47.69 10.82 -3.35
N VAL A 50 46.69 11.72 -3.33
CA VAL A 50 46.49 12.73 -4.37
C VAL A 50 46.53 14.12 -3.76
N CYS A 51 47.56 14.90 -4.10
CA CYS A 51 47.64 16.35 -3.85
C CYS A 51 48.22 17.05 -5.08
N CYS A 52 47.38 17.69 -5.88
CA CYS A 52 47.82 18.26 -7.17
C CYS A 52 48.27 19.72 -7.02
N ARG A 53 49.43 20.05 -7.61
CA ARG A 53 50.08 21.38 -7.52
C ARG A 53 49.43 22.47 -8.39
N GLY A 54 48.30 22.21 -9.03
CA GLY A 54 47.59 23.15 -9.89
C GLY A 54 46.14 22.72 -10.04
N ARG A 55 45.31 23.52 -10.70
CA ARG A 55 43.92 23.12 -11.02
C ARG A 55 43.96 21.91 -11.96
N ASP A 56 43.38 20.81 -11.51
CA ASP A 56 43.32 19.57 -12.28
C ASP A 56 41.96 18.92 -12.03
N ASP A 57 41.10 18.99 -13.05
CA ASP A 57 39.74 18.46 -12.95
C ASP A 57 39.72 16.92 -12.77
N GLY A 58 40.84 16.23 -13.00
CA GLY A 58 41.04 14.81 -12.72
C GLY A 58 41.53 14.51 -11.30
N CYS A 59 41.93 15.53 -10.55
CA CYS A 59 42.44 15.43 -9.19
C CYS A 59 41.30 15.32 -8.17
N THR A 60 40.53 14.25 -8.31
CA THR A 60 39.31 14.02 -7.55
C THR A 60 39.33 12.68 -6.84
N VAL A 61 38.60 12.60 -5.73
CA VAL A 61 38.37 11.35 -5.00
C VAL A 61 36.87 11.18 -4.72
N PRO A 62 36.36 9.94 -4.66
CA PRO A 62 34.97 9.69 -4.33
C PRO A 62 34.63 10.20 -2.92
N TYR A 63 33.54 10.95 -2.81
CA TYR A 63 33.00 11.46 -1.56
C TYR A 63 31.48 11.22 -1.53
N LEU A 64 31.03 10.28 -0.70
CA LEU A 64 29.63 9.84 -0.67
C LEU A 64 29.14 9.45 -2.09
N ASP A 65 28.07 10.08 -2.59
CA ASP A 65 27.50 9.87 -3.93
C ASP A 65 28.09 10.83 -5.00
N THR A 66 29.16 11.55 -4.69
CA THR A 66 29.77 12.56 -5.57
C THR A 66 31.31 12.48 -5.53
N VAL A 67 32.00 13.47 -6.08
CA VAL A 67 33.45 13.61 -6.08
C VAL A 67 33.85 14.92 -5.38
N CYS A 68 34.97 14.91 -4.66
CA CYS A 68 35.61 16.10 -4.13
C CYS A 68 37.02 16.26 -4.73
N TYR A 69 37.59 17.47 -4.66
CA TYR A 69 38.88 17.81 -5.26
C TYR A 69 40.00 17.92 -4.22
N CYS A 70 41.20 17.44 -4.60
CA CYS A 70 42.44 17.50 -3.80
C CYS A 70 43.52 18.37 -4.46
N ASP A 71 43.13 19.44 -5.16
CA ASP A 71 44.03 20.27 -5.94
C ASP A 71 44.22 21.68 -5.35
N LEU A 72 45.26 22.41 -5.78
CA LEU A 72 45.54 23.76 -5.25
C LEU A 72 44.47 24.81 -5.59
N PHE A 73 43.48 24.52 -6.44
CA PHE A 73 42.33 25.41 -6.64
C PHE A 73 41.50 25.54 -5.36
N CYS A 74 41.53 24.52 -4.51
CA CYS A 74 40.94 24.55 -3.19
C CYS A 74 41.46 25.68 -2.31
N ASN A 75 42.70 26.13 -2.53
CA ASN A 75 43.29 27.31 -1.87
C ASN A 75 42.53 28.63 -2.17
N ARG A 76 41.69 28.65 -3.21
CA ARG A 76 40.97 29.86 -3.68
C ARG A 76 39.45 29.72 -3.63
N SER A 77 38.91 28.50 -3.75
CA SER A 77 37.47 28.22 -3.73
C SER A 77 37.19 26.96 -2.91
N VAL A 78 36.22 27.01 -1.98
CA VAL A 78 36.10 25.98 -0.94
C VAL A 78 34.95 24.99 -1.19
N SER A 79 34.04 25.29 -2.11
CA SER A 79 32.76 24.56 -2.25
C SER A 79 32.92 23.07 -2.57
N ASP A 80 33.98 22.67 -3.26
CA ASP A 80 34.12 21.33 -3.85
C ASP A 80 35.34 20.55 -3.31
N CYS A 81 36.01 21.09 -2.29
CA CYS A 81 37.28 20.58 -1.77
C CYS A 81 37.10 19.43 -0.81
N CYS A 82 37.97 18.43 -0.87
CA CYS A 82 37.91 17.31 0.06
C CYS A 82 38.15 17.78 1.52
N PRO A 83 37.46 17.15 2.50
CA PRO A 83 37.52 17.59 3.90
C PRO A 83 38.94 17.61 4.50
N ASP A 84 39.82 16.71 4.07
CA ASP A 84 41.20 16.57 4.57
C ASP A 84 42.25 17.33 3.74
N PHE A 85 41.86 18.02 2.67
CA PHE A 85 42.80 18.74 1.79
C PHE A 85 43.69 19.73 2.56
N TRP A 86 43.12 20.50 3.47
CA TRP A 86 43.87 21.53 4.20
C TRP A 86 44.92 20.94 5.15
N GLU A 87 44.53 19.90 5.88
CA GLU A 87 45.39 19.26 6.86
C GLU A 87 46.43 18.36 6.17
N TYR A 88 46.05 17.59 5.14
CA TYR A 88 46.93 16.65 4.45
C TYR A 88 47.77 17.31 3.34
N CYS A 89 47.15 18.03 2.40
CA CYS A 89 47.86 18.59 1.26
C CYS A 89 48.58 19.92 1.57
N LEU A 90 48.03 20.74 2.48
CA LEU A 90 48.63 22.03 2.84
C LEU A 90 49.26 22.08 4.24
N GLY A 91 49.00 21.10 5.10
CA GLY A 91 49.54 21.09 6.48
C GLY A 91 49.04 22.24 7.35
N ILE A 92 47.88 22.83 7.02
CA ILE A 92 47.28 23.95 7.76
C ILE A 92 45.91 23.55 8.31
N PRO A 93 45.47 24.15 9.44
CA PRO A 93 44.11 23.96 9.91
C PRO A 93 43.11 24.47 8.85
N PRO A 94 41.96 23.78 8.67
CA PRO A 94 40.97 24.18 7.69
C PRO A 94 40.43 25.59 7.98
N PRO A 95 40.16 26.41 6.94
CA PRO A 95 39.74 27.80 7.10
C PRO A 95 38.33 27.96 7.72
N PHE A 96 37.55 26.87 7.79
CA PHE A 96 36.28 26.84 8.50
C PHE A 96 36.45 26.01 9.78
N PRO A 97 36.15 26.56 10.97
CA PRO A 97 36.16 25.78 12.20
C PRO A 97 35.21 24.58 12.08
N ARG A 98 35.53 23.47 12.75
CA ARG A 98 34.64 22.30 12.88
C ARG A 98 33.27 22.80 13.31
N ALA A 99 32.30 22.75 12.41
CA ALA A 99 31.02 23.40 12.60
C ALA A 99 30.40 22.99 13.95
N HIS A 100 29.94 23.99 14.72
CA HIS A 100 28.99 23.75 15.80
C HIS A 100 27.81 22.99 15.17
N GLY A 101 27.63 21.75 15.59
CA GLY A 101 26.85 20.77 14.87
C GLY A 101 26.42 19.65 15.80
N CYS A 102 25.61 18.74 15.28
CA CYS A 102 24.96 17.72 16.07
C CYS A 102 25.71 16.39 15.93
N ALA A 103 25.84 15.65 17.01
CA ALA A 103 26.41 14.30 16.98
C ALA A 103 25.30 13.25 16.85
N ARG A 104 25.52 12.22 16.02
CA ARG A 104 24.65 11.03 15.93
C ARG A 104 25.46 9.81 15.51
N ALA A 105 25.28 8.69 16.21
CA ALA A 105 25.95 7.41 15.94
C ALA A 105 27.48 7.54 15.73
N GLY A 106 28.13 8.36 16.55
CA GLY A 106 29.58 8.62 16.48
C GLY A 106 30.03 9.54 15.33
N ARG A 107 29.11 10.09 14.53
CA ARG A 107 29.40 11.05 13.45
C ARG A 107 28.90 12.45 13.82
N HIS A 108 29.59 13.48 13.33
CA HIS A 108 29.23 14.88 13.54
C HIS A 108 28.62 15.45 12.26
N TYR A 109 27.53 16.21 12.40
CA TYR A 109 26.76 16.79 11.32
C TYR A 109 26.72 18.31 11.45
N PRO A 110 26.87 19.07 10.35
CA PRO A 110 26.80 20.53 10.41
C PRO A 110 25.40 21.00 10.80
N SER A 111 25.32 22.22 11.33
CA SER A 111 24.04 22.92 11.52
C SER A 111 23.23 22.97 10.22
N GLY A 112 21.92 22.74 10.29
CA GLY A 112 21.04 22.61 9.14
C GLY A 112 21.04 21.23 8.45
N ALA A 113 21.92 20.30 8.85
CA ALA A 113 21.83 18.92 8.40
C ALA A 113 20.49 18.32 8.81
N THR A 114 19.92 17.47 7.94
CA THR A 114 18.66 16.79 8.21
C THR A 114 18.79 15.28 8.08
N PHE A 115 17.95 14.56 8.81
CA PHE A 115 17.72 13.14 8.59
C PHE A 115 16.26 12.80 8.89
N ARG A 116 15.78 11.68 8.38
CA ARG A 116 14.46 11.14 8.75
C ARG A 116 14.60 10.04 9.79
N ASP A 117 13.94 10.22 10.92
CA ASP A 117 13.70 9.14 11.88
C ASP A 117 12.28 8.62 11.69
N ASN A 118 12.16 7.46 11.04
CA ASN A 118 10.85 6.95 10.63
C ASN A 118 10.07 8.04 9.85
N CYS A 119 8.93 8.51 10.38
CA CYS A 119 8.11 9.54 9.75
C CYS A 119 8.56 10.98 10.06
N ASN A 120 9.38 11.18 11.09
CA ASN A 120 9.74 12.49 11.62
C ASN A 120 11.02 13.02 10.97
N LEU A 121 11.00 14.27 10.52
CA LEU A 121 12.19 14.97 10.06
C LEU A 121 12.92 15.59 11.25
N CYS A 122 14.22 15.27 11.38
CA CYS A 122 15.11 15.87 12.36
C CYS A 122 16.06 16.83 11.67
N THR A 123 16.19 18.04 12.22
CA THR A 123 17.09 19.09 11.73
C THR A 123 18.09 19.45 12.81
N CYS A 124 19.37 19.57 12.45
CA CYS A 124 20.40 19.98 13.38
C CYS A 124 20.30 21.49 13.63
N SER A 125 20.00 21.87 14.87
CA SER A 125 19.95 23.26 15.30
C SER A 125 21.34 23.88 15.41
N GLN A 126 21.40 25.21 15.36
CA GLN A 126 22.65 25.96 15.59
C GLN A 126 23.26 25.71 16.99
N GLY A 127 22.44 25.23 17.95
CA GLY A 127 22.89 24.87 19.30
C GLY A 127 23.50 23.47 19.43
N GLY A 128 23.70 22.73 18.32
CA GLY A 128 24.25 21.38 18.34
C GLY A 128 23.28 20.29 18.83
N ARG A 129 21.99 20.62 18.93
CA ARG A 129 20.90 19.68 19.27
C ARG A 129 20.08 19.33 18.04
N TRP A 130 19.65 18.08 17.94
CA TRP A 130 18.65 17.67 16.95
C TRP A 130 17.25 18.12 17.38
N ASP A 131 16.62 18.93 16.53
CA ASP A 131 15.22 19.31 16.64
C ASP A 131 14.42 18.42 15.69
N CYS A 132 13.64 17.50 16.26
CA CYS A 132 12.85 16.54 15.51
C CYS A 132 11.37 16.89 15.57
N GLU A 133 10.67 16.67 14.47
CA GLU A 133 9.22 16.53 14.48
C GLU A 133 8.79 15.40 15.45
N ASP A 134 7.60 15.55 16.02
CA ASP A 134 7.03 14.58 16.97
C ASP A 134 5.64 14.15 16.50
N HIS A 135 5.56 13.72 15.25
CA HIS A 135 4.33 13.15 14.70
C HIS A 135 4.22 11.67 15.10
N PRO A 136 3.01 11.19 15.43
CA PRO A 136 2.76 9.77 15.59
C PRO A 136 3.04 9.04 14.27
N CYS A 137 4.05 8.16 14.25
CA CYS A 137 4.32 7.34 13.08
C CYS A 137 3.39 6.12 13.05
N LEU A 138 3.01 5.68 11.84
CA LEU A 138 2.13 4.54 11.64
C LEU A 138 2.75 3.25 12.18
N MET A 139 4.05 3.04 11.90
CA MET A 139 4.84 1.98 12.49
C MET A 139 5.57 2.52 13.71
N ASP A 140 5.00 2.34 14.90
CA ASP A 140 5.59 2.74 16.18
C ASP A 140 6.34 1.54 16.83
N PRO A 141 7.67 1.56 16.91
CA PRO A 141 8.44 0.49 17.56
C PRO A 141 8.06 0.25 19.02
N GLU A 142 7.68 1.29 19.77
CA GLU A 142 7.25 1.13 21.16
C GLU A 142 5.94 0.37 21.26
N LEU A 143 4.97 0.72 20.40
CA LEU A 143 3.69 0.02 20.32
C LEU A 143 3.89 -1.44 19.93
N ILE A 144 4.72 -1.71 18.90
CA ILE A 144 5.02 -3.07 18.44
C ILE A 144 5.63 -3.90 19.58
N ASN A 145 6.59 -3.33 20.31
CA ASN A 145 7.24 -3.99 21.43
C ASN A 145 6.26 -4.21 22.61
N ALA A 146 5.38 -3.24 22.89
CA ALA A 146 4.36 -3.35 23.93
C ALA A 146 3.35 -4.47 23.62
N VAL A 147 2.88 -4.56 22.37
CA VAL A 147 1.99 -5.66 21.94
C VAL A 147 2.70 -7.01 22.06
N ASN A 148 3.95 -7.11 21.59
CA ASN A 148 4.68 -8.38 21.56
C ASN A 148 5.16 -8.86 22.94
N SER A 149 5.38 -7.94 23.89
CA SER A 149 5.69 -8.28 25.28
C SER A 149 4.44 -8.63 26.09
N GLY A 150 3.26 -8.18 25.66
CA GLY A 150 1.99 -8.54 26.25
C GLY A 150 1.46 -9.91 25.82
N ASN A 151 0.51 -10.44 26.59
CA ASN A 151 -0.20 -11.68 26.28
C ASN A 151 -1.58 -11.39 25.65
N PHE A 152 -1.60 -10.80 24.45
CA PHE A 152 -2.83 -10.40 23.76
C PHE A 152 -3.37 -11.43 22.76
N GLY A 153 -2.69 -12.57 22.56
CA GLY A 153 -3.11 -13.61 21.62
C GLY A 153 -2.76 -13.33 20.14
N TRP A 154 -2.11 -12.21 19.85
CA TRP A 154 -1.61 -11.87 18.52
C TRP A 154 -0.20 -11.25 18.59
N ARG A 155 0.43 -11.07 17.42
CA ARG A 155 1.78 -10.52 17.27
C ARG A 155 1.78 -9.35 16.30
N ALA A 156 2.59 -8.35 16.63
CA ALA A 156 2.81 -7.16 15.81
C ALA A 156 4.16 -7.24 15.08
N ALA A 157 4.24 -6.65 13.89
CA ALA A 157 5.46 -6.53 13.11
C ALA A 157 5.53 -5.18 12.39
N ASN A 158 6.74 -4.82 12.00
CA ASN A 158 7.00 -3.65 11.17
C ASN A 158 6.87 -4.01 9.68
N TYR A 159 6.35 -3.08 8.88
CA TYR A 159 6.19 -3.22 7.44
C TYR A 159 6.88 -2.09 6.70
N SER A 160 7.78 -2.43 5.77
CA SER A 160 8.50 -1.45 4.95
C SER A 160 7.56 -0.53 4.17
N GLN A 161 6.41 -1.05 3.71
CA GLN A 161 5.39 -0.27 3.00
C GLN A 161 4.69 0.80 3.86
N PHE A 162 4.83 0.73 5.19
CA PHE A 162 4.26 1.68 6.15
C PHE A 162 5.34 2.53 6.85
N TRP A 163 6.62 2.16 6.71
CA TRP A 163 7.72 2.89 7.31
C TRP A 163 7.84 4.29 6.71
N GLY A 164 8.01 5.30 7.57
CA GLY A 164 8.06 6.70 7.16
C GLY A 164 6.70 7.39 7.00
N MET A 165 5.60 6.67 7.17
CA MET A 165 4.24 7.23 7.13
C MET A 165 3.79 7.66 8.53
N THR A 166 3.11 8.79 8.63
CA THR A 166 2.42 9.20 9.88
C THR A 166 1.16 8.36 10.08
N LEU A 167 0.69 8.24 11.32
CA LEU A 167 -0.57 7.55 11.66
C LEU A 167 -1.76 8.19 10.91
N ASP A 168 -1.77 9.52 10.81
CA ASP A 168 -2.79 10.25 10.06
C ASP A 168 -2.80 9.95 8.56
N GLU A 169 -1.63 9.83 7.94
CA GLU A 169 -1.53 9.38 6.56
C GLU A 169 -1.98 7.93 6.40
N GLY A 170 -1.61 7.05 7.34
CA GLY A 170 -2.06 5.66 7.37
C GLY A 170 -3.57 5.55 7.37
N ILE A 171 -4.23 6.27 8.28
CA ILE A 171 -5.68 6.34 8.36
C ILE A 171 -6.28 6.91 7.07
N ARG A 172 -5.75 8.04 6.60
CA ARG A 172 -6.26 8.71 5.39
C ARG A 172 -6.17 7.85 4.15
N TYR A 173 -5.07 7.11 3.97
CA TYR A 173 -4.79 6.37 2.74
C TYR A 173 -5.23 4.91 2.78
N ARG A 174 -5.28 4.27 3.96
CA ARG A 174 -5.63 2.85 4.08
C ARG A 174 -7.09 2.65 4.48
N LEU A 175 -7.71 3.59 5.20
CA LEU A 175 -9.09 3.46 5.69
C LEU A 175 -10.06 4.28 4.84
N GLY A 176 -10.46 3.70 3.71
CA GLY A 176 -11.30 4.36 2.72
C GLY A 176 -12.80 4.19 2.85
N THR A 177 -13.28 3.45 3.84
CA THR A 177 -14.71 3.16 3.95
C THR A 177 -15.39 4.24 4.77
N VAL A 178 -16.35 4.93 4.18
CA VAL A 178 -17.19 5.87 4.91
C VAL A 178 -18.20 5.07 5.73
N ARG A 179 -18.22 5.30 7.05
CA ARG A 179 -19.18 4.64 7.95
C ARG A 179 -20.61 4.83 7.41
N PRO A 180 -21.40 3.75 7.24
CA PRO A 180 -22.76 3.89 6.75
C PRO A 180 -23.60 4.76 7.69
N PRO A 181 -24.50 5.62 7.15
CA PRO A 181 -25.39 6.42 7.98
C PRO A 181 -26.40 5.53 8.72
N PRO A 182 -27.04 6.01 9.80
CA PRO A 182 -28.03 5.24 10.55
C PRO A 182 -29.15 4.65 9.70
N THR A 183 -29.55 5.32 8.62
CA THR A 183 -30.57 4.81 7.69
C THR A 183 -30.13 3.56 6.91
N VAL A 184 -28.84 3.43 6.62
CA VAL A 184 -28.27 2.24 5.98
C VAL A 184 -27.97 1.17 7.01
N LEU A 185 -27.47 1.56 8.19
CA LEU A 185 -27.26 0.63 9.30
C LEU A 185 -28.58 0.02 9.78
N ASN A 186 -29.70 0.73 9.72
CA ASN A 186 -31.01 0.22 10.15
C ASN A 186 -31.84 -0.37 9.00
N MET A 187 -31.22 -0.70 7.86
CA MET A 187 -31.91 -1.43 6.80
C MET A 187 -32.34 -2.80 7.28
N ASN A 188 -33.48 -3.28 6.77
CA ASN A 188 -34.00 -4.61 7.07
C ASN A 188 -32.92 -5.66 6.86
N GLU A 189 -32.74 -6.49 7.88
CA GLU A 189 -31.80 -7.59 7.90
C GLU A 189 -32.43 -8.79 7.17
N LEU A 190 -31.61 -9.46 6.36
CA LEU A 190 -31.93 -10.79 5.88
C LEU A 190 -31.55 -11.77 6.98
N HIS A 191 -32.55 -12.50 7.46
CA HIS A 191 -32.34 -13.59 8.40
C HIS A 191 -32.08 -14.91 7.66
N MET A 192 -31.01 -15.59 8.04
CA MET A 192 -30.66 -16.93 7.59
C MET A 192 -31.07 -17.91 8.68
N PRO A 193 -32.25 -18.56 8.60
CA PRO A 193 -32.72 -19.43 9.67
C PRO A 193 -31.73 -20.59 9.86
N VAL A 194 -31.05 -20.62 10.99
CA VAL A 194 -30.23 -21.73 11.45
C VAL A 194 -31.12 -22.58 12.35
N ASP A 195 -31.32 -23.86 12.02
CA ASP A 195 -32.07 -24.73 12.93
C ASP A 195 -31.33 -24.80 14.27
N SER A 196 -32.06 -24.74 15.38
CA SER A 196 -31.54 -24.97 16.73
C SER A 196 -30.67 -26.24 16.85
N ASN A 197 -30.95 -27.27 16.04
CA ASN A 197 -30.20 -28.53 16.01
C ASN A 197 -29.06 -28.55 14.97
N GLU A 198 -28.96 -27.53 14.11
CA GLU A 198 -27.94 -27.43 13.08
C GLU A 198 -26.59 -27.07 13.71
N VAL A 199 -25.65 -28.02 13.66
CA VAL A 199 -24.29 -27.85 14.16
C VAL A 199 -23.39 -27.45 13.00
N LEU A 200 -22.99 -26.18 12.96
CA LEU A 200 -22.02 -25.67 11.99
C LEU A 200 -20.60 -26.17 12.32
N PRO A 201 -19.74 -26.39 11.31
CA PRO A 201 -18.37 -26.86 11.52
C PRO A 201 -17.56 -25.85 12.31
N ARG A 202 -16.62 -26.34 13.13
CA ARG A 202 -15.72 -25.49 13.94
C ARG A 202 -14.75 -24.65 13.10
N HIS A 203 -14.40 -25.15 11.91
CA HIS A 203 -13.53 -24.46 10.96
C HIS A 203 -14.17 -24.48 9.58
N PHE A 204 -14.07 -23.36 8.88
CA PHE A 204 -14.50 -23.22 7.50
C PHE A 204 -13.55 -22.30 6.75
N ASP A 205 -13.17 -22.73 5.54
CA ASP A 205 -12.39 -21.95 4.59
C ASP A 205 -13.07 -22.01 3.23
N ALA A 206 -13.49 -20.85 2.72
CA ALA A 206 -14.13 -20.73 1.43
C ALA A 206 -13.22 -21.21 0.28
N ALA A 207 -11.90 -20.99 0.37
CA ALA A 207 -10.96 -21.42 -0.68
C ALA A 207 -10.83 -22.94 -0.75
N ALA A 208 -10.95 -23.62 0.40
CA ALA A 208 -11.00 -25.07 0.47
C ALA A 208 -12.33 -25.63 -0.09
N LYS A 209 -13.46 -24.97 0.20
CA LYS A 209 -14.77 -25.39 -0.30
C LYS A 209 -14.96 -25.14 -1.80
N TRP A 210 -14.48 -24.01 -2.32
CA TRP A 210 -14.59 -23.63 -3.73
C TRP A 210 -13.21 -23.33 -4.34
N PRO A 211 -12.40 -24.36 -4.62
CA PRO A 211 -11.06 -24.20 -5.16
C PRO A 211 -11.05 -23.41 -6.48
N GLY A 212 -10.16 -22.42 -6.58
CA GLY A 212 -10.02 -21.57 -7.78
C GLY A 212 -11.11 -20.52 -7.97
N MET A 213 -12.10 -20.43 -7.08
CA MET A 213 -13.20 -19.45 -7.15
C MET A 213 -13.05 -18.30 -6.15
N ILE A 214 -12.10 -18.39 -5.22
CA ILE A 214 -11.82 -17.36 -4.22
C ILE A 214 -10.57 -16.59 -4.63
N HIS A 215 -10.73 -15.29 -4.87
CA HIS A 215 -9.65 -14.43 -5.33
C HIS A 215 -8.80 -13.93 -4.16
N GLU A 216 -7.50 -13.88 -4.41
CA GLU A 216 -6.47 -13.47 -3.44
C GLU A 216 -6.57 -11.96 -3.07
N PRO A 217 -6.05 -11.56 -1.89
CA PRO A 217 -5.98 -10.16 -1.48
C PRO A 217 -5.19 -9.30 -2.47
N LEU A 218 -5.76 -8.15 -2.83
CA LEU A 218 -5.10 -7.12 -3.64
C LEU A 218 -4.48 -6.03 -2.74
N ASP A 219 -3.71 -5.12 -3.33
CA ASP A 219 -3.13 -3.97 -2.63
C ASP A 219 -3.71 -2.64 -3.18
N GLN A 220 -4.39 -1.90 -2.29
CA GLN A 220 -4.94 -0.58 -2.57
C GLN A 220 -3.86 0.52 -2.58
N GLY A 221 -2.63 0.24 -2.16
CA GLY A 221 -1.57 1.24 -2.04
C GLY A 221 -2.01 2.45 -1.19
N ASN A 222 -1.54 3.64 -1.56
CA ASN A 222 -1.92 4.88 -0.87
C ASN A 222 -3.22 5.49 -1.45
N CYS A 223 -4.24 4.66 -1.66
CA CYS A 223 -5.57 5.06 -2.08
C CYS A 223 -6.57 4.58 -1.04
N ALA A 224 -7.42 5.48 -0.53
CA ALA A 224 -8.48 5.13 0.43
C ALA A 224 -9.64 4.43 -0.31
N GLY A 225 -9.33 3.26 -0.87
CA GLY A 225 -10.17 2.51 -1.80
C GLY A 225 -10.77 1.24 -1.22
N SER A 226 -10.61 0.97 0.09
CA SER A 226 -11.06 -0.28 0.70
C SER A 226 -12.50 -0.65 0.36
N TRP A 227 -13.39 0.33 0.32
CA TRP A 227 -14.79 0.19 -0.11
C TRP A 227 -14.93 -0.43 -1.51
N ALA A 228 -14.09 -0.05 -2.47
CA ALA A 228 -14.12 -0.55 -3.83
C ALA A 228 -13.44 -1.93 -3.94
N PHE A 229 -12.31 -2.10 -3.25
CA PHE A 229 -11.54 -3.35 -3.25
C PHE A 229 -12.34 -4.51 -2.62
N SER A 230 -12.92 -4.31 -1.45
CA SER A 230 -13.71 -5.34 -0.77
C SER A 230 -14.99 -5.66 -1.54
N THR A 231 -15.66 -4.66 -2.14
CA THR A 231 -16.85 -4.85 -2.98
C THR A 231 -16.52 -5.69 -4.22
N ALA A 232 -15.45 -5.32 -4.96
CA ALA A 232 -15.02 -6.06 -6.13
C ALA A 232 -14.58 -7.48 -5.78
N ALA A 233 -13.85 -7.66 -4.67
CA ALA A 233 -13.39 -8.98 -4.23
C ALA A 233 -14.56 -9.91 -3.88
N VAL A 234 -15.55 -9.45 -3.11
CA VAL A 234 -16.74 -10.26 -2.77
C VAL A 234 -17.53 -10.59 -4.03
N ALA A 235 -17.79 -9.60 -4.89
CA ALA A 235 -18.53 -9.84 -6.11
C ALA A 235 -17.85 -10.82 -7.07
N SER A 236 -16.51 -10.77 -7.19
CA SER A 236 -15.71 -11.70 -8.00
C SER A 236 -15.93 -13.15 -7.53
N ASP A 237 -15.81 -13.37 -6.22
CA ASP A 237 -15.96 -14.70 -5.62
C ASP A 237 -17.40 -15.21 -5.76
N ARG A 238 -18.39 -14.35 -5.48
CA ARG A 238 -19.81 -14.71 -5.60
C ARG A 238 -20.20 -15.06 -7.03
N ILE A 239 -19.75 -14.30 -8.02
CA ILE A 239 -19.99 -14.64 -9.44
C ILE A 239 -19.34 -15.99 -9.78
N SER A 240 -18.16 -16.26 -9.25
CA SER A 240 -17.45 -17.51 -9.48
C SER A 240 -18.19 -18.71 -8.90
N ILE A 241 -18.60 -18.60 -7.63
CA ILE A 241 -19.34 -19.65 -6.91
C ILE A 241 -20.71 -19.90 -7.56
N HIS A 242 -21.49 -18.85 -7.82
CA HIS A 242 -22.84 -19.00 -8.34
C HIS A 242 -22.89 -19.36 -9.84
N SER A 243 -21.78 -19.19 -10.57
CA SER A 243 -21.62 -19.74 -11.91
C SER A 243 -21.08 -21.17 -11.90
N MET A 244 -20.94 -21.80 -10.73
CA MET A 244 -20.36 -23.15 -10.58
C MET A 244 -18.97 -23.27 -11.22
N GLY A 245 -18.19 -22.18 -11.22
CA GLY A 245 -16.87 -22.12 -11.84
C GLY A 245 -16.83 -21.94 -13.35
N HIS A 246 -17.97 -21.79 -14.03
CA HIS A 246 -18.00 -21.50 -15.47
C HIS A 246 -17.33 -20.16 -15.82
N MET A 247 -17.26 -19.25 -14.85
CA MET A 247 -16.47 -18.02 -14.96
C MET A 247 -15.83 -17.66 -13.63
N THR A 248 -14.59 -17.19 -13.67
CA THR A 248 -13.87 -16.73 -12.47
C THR A 248 -13.32 -15.31 -12.67
N PRO A 249 -14.19 -14.28 -12.81
CA PRO A 249 -13.75 -12.94 -13.16
C PRO A 249 -13.21 -12.21 -11.93
N ALA A 250 -11.92 -11.85 -11.94
CA ALA A 250 -11.36 -10.87 -11.01
C ALA A 250 -11.85 -9.46 -11.41
N LEU A 251 -12.81 -8.90 -10.69
CA LEU A 251 -13.41 -7.60 -10.99
C LEU A 251 -12.48 -6.44 -10.63
N SER A 252 -12.53 -5.35 -11.43
CA SER A 252 -11.67 -4.17 -11.29
C SER A 252 -12.13 -3.24 -10.15
N PRO A 253 -11.32 -3.05 -9.10
CA PRO A 253 -11.55 -1.99 -8.12
C PRO A 253 -11.34 -0.60 -8.75
N GLN A 254 -10.42 -0.48 -9.71
CA GLN A 254 -10.16 0.78 -10.41
C GLN A 254 -11.38 1.30 -11.17
N ASN A 255 -12.18 0.41 -11.76
CA ASN A 255 -13.43 0.79 -12.40
C ASN A 255 -14.38 1.43 -11.38
N LEU A 256 -14.54 0.87 -10.18
CA LEU A 256 -15.35 1.49 -9.12
C LEU A 256 -14.76 2.85 -8.70
N LEU A 257 -13.46 2.90 -8.41
CA LEU A 257 -12.78 4.11 -7.94
C LEU A 257 -12.89 5.28 -8.91
N SER A 258 -12.79 5.02 -10.21
CA SER A 258 -12.81 6.04 -11.26
C SER A 258 -14.22 6.37 -11.77
N CYS A 259 -15.14 5.41 -11.78
CA CYS A 259 -16.41 5.54 -12.50
C CYS A 259 -17.66 5.55 -11.62
N ASP A 260 -17.59 5.07 -10.38
CA ASP A 260 -18.67 5.28 -9.40
C ASP A 260 -18.44 6.61 -8.72
N THR A 261 -19.02 7.69 -9.26
CA THR A 261 -18.78 9.07 -8.83
C THR A 261 -19.94 9.67 -8.01
N ARG A 262 -21.06 8.96 -7.88
CA ARG A 262 -22.25 9.50 -7.22
C ARG A 262 -22.13 9.35 -5.71
N ASN A 263 -21.83 10.44 -5.00
CA ASN A 263 -21.57 10.46 -3.55
C ASN A 263 -20.37 9.59 -3.14
N GLN A 264 -19.43 9.39 -4.05
CA GLN A 264 -18.18 8.67 -3.84
C GLN A 264 -17.01 9.60 -4.15
N ARG A 265 -15.88 9.39 -3.47
CA ARG A 265 -14.68 10.23 -3.62
C ARG A 265 -13.47 9.45 -4.13
N GLY A 266 -13.68 8.27 -4.74
CA GLY A 266 -12.60 7.41 -5.23
C GLY A 266 -11.61 7.09 -4.11
N CYS A 267 -10.36 7.54 -4.27
CA CYS A 267 -9.29 7.40 -3.27
C CYS A 267 -9.42 8.33 -2.05
N GLY A 268 -10.41 9.22 -2.01
CA GLY A 268 -10.80 9.99 -0.82
C GLY A 268 -11.88 9.30 0.03
N GLY A 269 -12.20 8.05 -0.30
CA GLY A 269 -13.16 7.20 0.40
C GLY A 269 -14.52 7.09 -0.27
N GLY A 270 -15.27 6.07 0.12
CA GLY A 270 -16.56 5.75 -0.46
C GLY A 270 -17.45 4.89 0.43
N ARG A 271 -18.72 4.81 0.05
CA ARG A 271 -19.77 4.08 0.76
C ARG A 271 -20.07 2.75 0.07
N LEU A 272 -20.35 1.73 0.87
CA LEU A 272 -20.64 0.38 0.37
C LEU A 272 -21.99 0.30 -0.37
N ASP A 273 -23.01 1.01 0.12
CA ASP A 273 -24.34 1.02 -0.50
C ASP A 273 -24.31 1.62 -1.91
N GLY A 274 -23.53 2.68 -2.12
CA GLY A 274 -23.27 3.26 -3.44
C GLY A 274 -22.56 2.28 -4.37
N ALA A 275 -21.52 1.59 -3.86
CA ALA A 275 -20.72 0.64 -4.63
C ALA A 275 -21.57 -0.55 -5.12
N TRP A 276 -22.37 -1.15 -4.24
CA TRP A 276 -23.28 -2.24 -4.60
C TRP A 276 -24.38 -1.78 -5.56
N TRP A 277 -24.91 -0.57 -5.37
CA TRP A 277 -25.87 0.02 -6.31
C TRP A 277 -25.26 0.19 -7.71
N TYR A 278 -24.01 0.68 -7.79
CA TYR A 278 -23.28 0.85 -9.03
C TYR A 278 -23.06 -0.49 -9.71
N LEU A 279 -22.55 -1.49 -8.97
CA LEU A 279 -22.28 -2.81 -9.51
C LEU A 279 -23.56 -3.49 -10.02
N ARG A 280 -24.68 -3.34 -9.33
CA ARG A 280 -25.99 -3.81 -9.80
C ARG A 280 -26.43 -3.10 -11.09
N ARG A 281 -26.36 -1.77 -11.13
CA ARG A 281 -27.00 -0.94 -12.18
C ARG A 281 -26.14 -0.71 -13.42
N ARG A 282 -24.81 -0.65 -13.25
CA ARG A 282 -23.82 -0.28 -14.27
C ARG A 282 -22.83 -1.39 -14.55
N GLY A 283 -22.51 -2.17 -13.52
CA GLY A 283 -21.51 -3.23 -13.57
C GLY A 283 -20.09 -2.69 -13.73
N VAL A 284 -19.12 -3.60 -13.69
CA VAL A 284 -17.69 -3.29 -13.83
C VAL A 284 -17.03 -4.31 -14.76
N VAL A 285 -15.88 -3.94 -15.32
CA VAL A 285 -15.02 -4.89 -16.04
C VAL A 285 -14.05 -5.61 -15.10
N THR A 286 -13.29 -6.57 -15.63
CA THR A 286 -12.22 -7.25 -14.89
C THR A 286 -11.03 -6.34 -14.61
N ASP A 287 -10.25 -6.65 -13.58
CA ASP A 287 -8.99 -5.99 -13.25
C ASP A 287 -7.97 -6.14 -14.40
N GLU A 288 -8.00 -7.24 -15.15
CA GLU A 288 -7.22 -7.36 -16.38
C GLU A 288 -7.55 -6.26 -17.39
N CYS A 289 -8.83 -5.93 -17.58
CA CYS A 289 -9.29 -4.89 -18.50
C CYS A 289 -8.96 -3.48 -18.00
N TYR A 290 -9.21 -3.21 -16.71
CA TYR A 290 -8.95 -1.92 -16.09
C TYR A 290 -8.14 -2.11 -14.79
N PRO A 291 -6.81 -2.26 -14.89
CA PRO A 291 -5.96 -2.57 -13.73
C PRO A 291 -5.82 -1.40 -12.79
N PHE A 292 -5.61 -1.68 -11.51
CA PHE A 292 -5.34 -0.67 -10.50
C PHE A 292 -3.99 0.04 -10.69
N THR A 293 -4.03 1.36 -10.87
CA THR A 293 -2.84 2.21 -11.13
C THR A 293 -2.55 3.22 -10.03
N SER A 294 -3.51 3.48 -9.13
CA SER A 294 -3.46 4.61 -8.19
C SER A 294 -2.71 4.29 -6.88
N ARG A 295 -1.50 3.73 -6.98
CA ARG A 295 -0.70 3.29 -5.81
C ARG A 295 -0.08 4.45 -5.00
N GLY A 296 0.13 5.62 -5.60
CA GLY A 296 0.96 6.71 -5.04
C GLY A 296 0.21 7.90 -4.42
N GLY A 297 -1.10 7.80 -4.16
CA GLY A 297 -1.86 8.82 -3.40
C GLY A 297 -1.97 10.23 -4.01
N ARG A 298 -1.51 10.46 -5.25
CA ARG A 298 -1.41 11.81 -5.86
C ARG A 298 -2.29 12.07 -7.09
N ALA A 299 -3.27 11.23 -7.40
CA ALA A 299 -4.17 11.53 -8.51
C ALA A 299 -5.51 12.06 -7.97
N PRO A 300 -5.99 13.26 -8.38
CA PRO A 300 -7.44 13.47 -8.49
C PRO A 300 -7.99 12.27 -9.27
N GLY A 301 -9.02 11.61 -8.73
CA GLY A 301 -9.46 10.28 -9.17
C GLY A 301 -9.36 10.14 -10.68
N GLN A 302 -8.56 9.16 -11.13
CA GLN A 302 -8.29 9.01 -12.56
C GLN A 302 -9.62 9.03 -13.32
N PRO A 303 -9.71 9.77 -14.43
CA PRO A 303 -10.97 9.93 -15.14
C PRO A 303 -11.54 8.55 -15.48
N CYS A 304 -12.85 8.42 -15.40
CA CYS A 304 -13.51 7.20 -15.79
C CYS A 304 -13.24 6.89 -17.27
N MET A 305 -12.55 5.79 -17.55
CA MET A 305 -12.25 5.32 -18.90
C MET A 305 -13.23 4.23 -19.40
N MET A 306 -14.13 3.77 -18.54
CA MET A 306 -15.09 2.71 -18.85
C MET A 306 -16.53 3.20 -18.80
N HIS A 307 -17.23 3.05 -19.91
CA HIS A 307 -18.65 3.34 -20.02
C HIS A 307 -19.40 2.09 -20.48
N SER A 308 -20.66 1.98 -20.07
CA SER A 308 -21.52 0.87 -20.47
C SER A 308 -22.88 1.36 -20.96
N ARG A 309 -23.46 0.65 -21.92
CA ARG A 309 -24.83 0.87 -22.41
C ARG A 309 -25.72 -0.32 -22.09
N SER A 310 -27.03 -0.08 -21.98
CA SER A 310 -28.02 -1.14 -21.78
C SER A 310 -28.18 -1.94 -23.07
N THR A 311 -28.24 -3.26 -22.97
CA THR A 311 -28.52 -4.17 -24.10
C THR A 311 -29.89 -4.84 -24.01
N GLY A 312 -30.72 -4.44 -23.03
CA GLY A 312 -32.01 -5.06 -22.74
C GLY A 312 -31.94 -6.10 -21.62
N ARG A 313 -33.11 -6.48 -21.07
CA ARG A 313 -33.24 -7.43 -19.93
C ARG A 313 -32.34 -7.09 -18.71
N GLY A 314 -31.99 -5.81 -18.56
CA GLY A 314 -31.10 -5.31 -17.53
C GLY A 314 -29.62 -5.68 -17.68
N LYS A 315 -29.20 -6.32 -18.78
CA LYS A 315 -27.78 -6.58 -19.12
C LYS A 315 -27.13 -5.31 -19.67
N ARG A 316 -25.80 -5.25 -19.61
CA ARG A 316 -25.00 -4.13 -20.10
C ARG A 316 -23.77 -4.61 -20.86
N GLN A 317 -23.31 -3.77 -21.78
CA GLN A 317 -22.09 -3.99 -22.54
C GLN A 317 -21.22 -2.74 -22.49
N ALA A 318 -19.91 -2.93 -22.40
CA ALA A 318 -18.96 -1.83 -22.47
C ALA A 318 -19.03 -1.14 -23.85
N THR A 319 -18.89 0.19 -23.86
CA THR A 319 -18.84 1.01 -25.08
C THR A 319 -17.43 1.51 -25.39
N ALA A 320 -16.48 1.25 -24.49
CA ALA A 320 -15.08 1.62 -24.63
C ALA A 320 -14.19 0.36 -24.64
N ARG A 321 -13.01 0.46 -25.24
CA ARG A 321 -11.96 -0.57 -25.13
C ARG A 321 -11.36 -0.53 -23.73
N CYS A 322 -10.78 -1.65 -23.31
CA CYS A 322 -10.06 -1.74 -22.05
C CYS A 322 -8.89 -0.73 -22.00
N PRO A 323 -8.71 -0.02 -20.87
CA PRO A 323 -7.52 0.78 -20.62
C PRO A 323 -6.23 -0.03 -20.71
N ASN A 324 -6.25 -1.31 -20.33
CA ASN A 324 -5.17 -2.24 -20.64
C ASN A 324 -5.30 -2.72 -22.10
N PRO A 325 -4.38 -2.36 -23.01
CA PRO A 325 -4.45 -2.76 -24.42
C PRO A 325 -4.22 -4.27 -24.63
N ARG A 326 -3.71 -4.98 -23.62
CA ARG A 326 -3.48 -6.43 -23.69
C ARG A 326 -4.73 -7.25 -23.35
N ALA A 327 -5.71 -6.64 -22.70
CA ALA A 327 -6.92 -7.32 -22.29
C ALA A 327 -7.77 -7.68 -23.52
N ARG A 328 -8.21 -8.93 -23.58
CA ARG A 328 -8.93 -9.47 -24.74
C ARG A 328 -10.43 -9.19 -24.72
N ALA A 329 -11.00 -8.97 -23.54
CA ALA A 329 -12.44 -8.80 -23.35
C ALA A 329 -12.74 -7.64 -22.39
N ASN A 330 -13.79 -6.89 -22.71
CA ASN A 330 -14.32 -5.79 -21.90
C ASN A 330 -15.72 -6.11 -21.34
N HIS A 331 -15.97 -7.38 -21.02
CA HIS A 331 -17.26 -7.82 -20.49
C HIS A 331 -17.61 -7.09 -19.20
N ILE A 332 -18.88 -6.66 -19.10
CA ILE A 332 -19.41 -5.99 -17.93
C ILE A 332 -20.09 -7.03 -17.04
N TYR A 333 -19.62 -7.14 -15.81
CA TYR A 333 -20.17 -8.00 -14.78
C TYR A 333 -21.03 -7.18 -13.84
N GLN A 334 -22.20 -7.71 -13.49
CA GLN A 334 -23.16 -7.07 -12.58
C GLN A 334 -23.45 -7.99 -11.39
N ALA A 335 -23.94 -7.40 -10.30
CA ALA A 335 -24.44 -8.14 -9.16
C ALA A 335 -25.97 -8.03 -9.03
N THR A 336 -26.56 -8.91 -8.23
CA THR A 336 -27.95 -8.73 -7.75
C THR A 336 -28.00 -7.63 -6.67
N PRO A 337 -29.19 -7.22 -6.19
CA PRO A 337 -29.26 -6.36 -5.01
C PRO A 337 -28.52 -6.97 -3.82
N ALA A 338 -27.62 -6.21 -3.21
CA ALA A 338 -26.99 -6.58 -1.96
C ALA A 338 -27.98 -6.48 -0.80
N TYR A 339 -27.76 -7.29 0.24
CA TYR A 339 -28.58 -7.36 1.44
C TYR A 339 -27.68 -7.37 2.68
N ARG A 340 -28.19 -6.77 3.76
CA ARG A 340 -27.53 -6.78 5.07
C ARG A 340 -27.94 -8.05 5.81
N LEU A 341 -26.98 -8.78 6.36
CA LEU A 341 -27.26 -9.92 7.24
C LEU A 341 -27.60 -9.44 8.64
N ALA A 342 -28.35 -10.25 9.39
CA ALA A 342 -28.49 -10.05 10.81
C ALA A 342 -27.11 -10.07 11.50
N ALA A 343 -26.95 -9.26 12.55
CA ALA A 343 -25.75 -9.23 13.38
C ALA A 343 -25.68 -10.44 14.33
N ASP A 344 -25.78 -11.65 13.76
CA ASP A 344 -25.73 -12.94 14.46
C ASP A 344 -24.58 -13.80 13.91
N GLU A 345 -23.78 -14.33 14.84
CA GLU A 345 -22.60 -15.14 14.52
C GLU A 345 -22.94 -16.33 13.61
N LYS A 346 -23.99 -17.09 13.93
CA LYS A 346 -24.35 -18.31 13.21
C LYS A 346 -24.97 -18.01 11.86
N GLU A 347 -25.75 -16.94 11.76
CA GLU A 347 -26.33 -16.51 10.48
C GLU A 347 -25.24 -16.07 9.50
N ILE A 348 -24.22 -15.33 9.96
CA ILE A 348 -23.06 -14.95 9.13
C ILE A 348 -22.28 -16.20 8.71
N MET A 349 -22.05 -17.15 9.63
CA MET A 349 -21.41 -18.44 9.31
C MET A 349 -22.19 -19.19 8.23
N LYS A 350 -23.52 -19.30 8.37
CA LYS A 350 -24.37 -20.01 7.42
C LYS A 350 -24.33 -19.38 6.03
N GLU A 351 -24.42 -18.06 5.95
CA GLU A 351 -24.30 -17.34 4.67
C GLU A 351 -22.95 -17.57 3.99
N LEU A 352 -21.87 -17.50 4.75
CA LEU A 352 -20.51 -17.79 4.26
C LEU A 352 -20.40 -19.21 3.71
N MET A 353 -20.98 -20.18 4.43
CA MET A 353 -20.98 -21.58 4.05
C MET A 353 -21.82 -21.85 2.80
N GLU A 354 -23.01 -21.28 2.69
CA GLU A 354 -23.92 -21.62 1.59
C GLU A 354 -23.58 -20.85 0.31
N ASN A 355 -23.24 -19.56 0.45
CA ASN A 355 -23.19 -18.64 -0.69
C ASN A 355 -21.82 -17.99 -0.91
N GLY A 356 -20.88 -18.14 0.02
CA GLY A 356 -19.49 -17.70 -0.14
C GLY A 356 -19.13 -16.42 0.62
N PRO A 357 -17.95 -15.82 0.35
CA PRO A 357 -17.44 -14.68 1.11
C PRO A 357 -18.41 -13.50 1.24
N VAL A 358 -18.40 -12.83 2.39
CA VAL A 358 -19.24 -11.65 2.68
C VAL A 358 -18.38 -10.41 2.87
N GLN A 359 -18.96 -9.23 2.66
CA GLN A 359 -18.29 -7.95 2.95
C GLN A 359 -18.63 -7.51 4.37
N ALA A 360 -17.64 -7.14 5.16
CA ALA A 360 -17.85 -6.56 6.49
C ALA A 360 -17.17 -5.21 6.60
N ILE A 361 -17.68 -4.35 7.48
CA ILE A 361 -16.92 -3.19 7.97
C ILE A 361 -16.25 -3.54 9.29
N LEU A 362 -15.14 -2.89 9.62
CA LEU A 362 -14.58 -2.89 10.95
C LEU A 362 -14.00 -1.52 11.30
N GLU A 363 -13.88 -1.25 12.59
CA GLU A 363 -13.14 -0.12 13.13
C GLU A 363 -11.66 -0.49 13.29
N VAL A 364 -10.80 0.13 12.50
CA VAL A 364 -9.35 -0.09 12.55
C VAL A 364 -8.72 0.92 13.49
N HIS A 365 -8.04 0.42 14.51
CA HIS A 365 -7.24 1.20 15.47
C HIS A 365 -5.77 1.25 15.07
N GLU A 366 -4.97 2.07 15.77
CA GLU A 366 -3.55 2.29 15.49
C GLU A 366 -2.70 1.01 15.52
N ASP A 367 -3.06 0.05 16.38
CA ASP A 367 -2.30 -1.18 16.59
C ASP A 367 -2.53 -2.22 15.49
N PHE A 368 -3.73 -2.24 14.90
CA PHE A 368 -4.08 -3.16 13.82
C PHE A 368 -3.18 -3.02 12.58
N PHE A 369 -2.67 -1.82 12.28
CA PHE A 369 -1.74 -1.62 11.16
C PHE A 369 -0.50 -2.49 11.27
N ALA A 370 -0.05 -2.78 12.50
CA ALA A 370 1.11 -3.60 12.80
C ALA A 370 0.77 -5.10 12.91
N TYR A 371 -0.50 -5.53 12.76
CA TYR A 371 -0.88 -6.94 12.85
C TYR A 371 0.00 -7.84 11.97
N ARG A 372 0.50 -8.95 12.54
CA ARG A 372 1.30 -9.98 11.86
C ARG A 372 0.63 -11.34 11.84
N SER A 373 0.18 -11.82 13.00
CA SER A 373 -0.41 -13.16 13.14
C SER A 373 -1.16 -13.31 14.46
N GLY A 374 -1.98 -14.35 14.56
CA GLY A 374 -2.78 -14.68 15.76
C GLY A 374 -4.21 -14.13 15.67
N ILE A 375 -4.96 -14.18 16.77
CA ILE A 375 -6.35 -13.71 16.79
C ILE A 375 -6.36 -12.28 17.31
N TYR A 376 -6.57 -11.32 16.41
CA TYR A 376 -6.58 -9.90 16.72
C TYR A 376 -7.72 -9.53 17.66
N ARG A 377 -7.38 -8.72 18.65
CA ARG A 377 -8.26 -7.91 19.50
C ARG A 377 -7.56 -6.57 19.74
N HIS A 378 -8.29 -5.47 19.70
CA HIS A 378 -7.73 -4.16 19.96
C HIS A 378 -7.16 -4.09 21.38
N THR A 379 -5.94 -3.59 21.48
CA THR A 379 -5.16 -3.57 22.72
C THR A 379 -5.20 -2.18 23.37
N ARG A 380 -5.14 -2.15 24.71
CA ARG A 380 -5.10 -0.90 25.48
C ARG A 380 -3.68 -0.33 25.63
N VAL A 381 -2.72 -0.80 24.84
CA VAL A 381 -1.29 -0.38 24.95
C VAL A 381 -1.09 1.12 24.73
N ALA A 382 -1.98 1.75 23.94
CA ALA A 382 -1.91 3.18 23.67
C ALA A 382 -2.78 4.03 24.62
N GLU A 383 -3.52 3.44 25.58
CA GLU A 383 -4.53 4.14 26.41
C GLU A 383 -3.97 5.35 27.19
N GLY A 384 -2.68 5.30 27.56
CA GLY A 384 -1.96 6.41 28.21
C GLY A 384 -1.29 7.41 27.25
N LYS A 385 -1.28 7.16 25.94
CA LYS A 385 -0.70 8.07 24.94
C LYS A 385 -1.67 9.21 24.60
N ALA A 386 -1.12 10.32 24.11
CA ALA A 386 -1.89 11.48 23.69
C ALA A 386 -2.92 11.08 22.61
N PRO A 387 -4.07 11.78 22.49
CA PRO A 387 -5.13 11.43 21.52
C PRO A 387 -4.65 11.32 20.07
N ALA A 388 -3.58 12.03 19.70
CA ALA A 388 -2.97 11.94 18.37
C ALA A 388 -2.43 10.53 18.05
N HIS A 389 -2.08 9.71 19.06
CA HIS A 389 -1.62 8.33 18.90
C HIS A 389 -2.76 7.30 18.95
N ARG A 390 -3.98 7.70 19.34
CA ARG A 390 -5.13 6.80 19.53
C ARG A 390 -6.19 7.08 18.48
N ARG A 391 -5.83 6.83 17.23
CA ARG A 391 -6.64 7.20 16.07
C ARG A 391 -7.17 5.96 15.40
N HIS A 392 -8.44 6.02 15.02
CA HIS A 392 -9.15 4.92 14.38
C HIS A 392 -9.91 5.40 13.15
N GLY A 393 -10.37 4.46 12.33
CA GLY A 393 -11.22 4.74 11.17
C GLY A 393 -11.93 3.51 10.66
N THR A 394 -12.98 3.71 9.86
CA THR A 394 -13.75 2.61 9.29
C THR A 394 -13.06 2.04 8.05
N HIS A 395 -12.96 0.72 8.02
CA HIS A 395 -12.41 -0.07 6.91
C HIS A 395 -13.42 -1.13 6.48
N SER A 396 -13.28 -1.65 5.27
CA SER A 396 -14.08 -2.78 4.81
C SER A 396 -13.21 -3.88 4.25
N VAL A 397 -13.61 -5.12 4.53
CA VAL A 397 -12.86 -6.34 4.26
C VAL A 397 -13.78 -7.42 3.71
N LYS A 398 -13.19 -8.49 3.18
CA LYS A 398 -13.90 -9.69 2.74
C LYS A 398 -13.69 -10.79 3.77
N ILE A 399 -14.73 -11.23 4.47
CA ILE A 399 -14.66 -12.42 5.34
C ILE A 399 -14.71 -13.66 4.47
N THR A 400 -13.78 -14.59 4.65
CA THR A 400 -13.64 -15.80 3.82
C THR A 400 -13.74 -17.09 4.61
N GLY A 401 -13.82 -17.03 5.94
CA GLY A 401 -13.88 -18.23 6.77
C GLY A 401 -13.92 -17.93 8.26
N TRP A 402 -13.86 -19.00 9.07
CA TRP A 402 -13.76 -18.92 10.52
C TRP A 402 -13.02 -20.14 11.07
N GLY A 403 -12.62 -20.03 12.33
CA GLY A 403 -12.10 -21.17 13.06
C GLY A 403 -12.20 -21.00 14.56
N GLU A 404 -11.61 -21.99 15.24
CA GLU A 404 -11.53 -22.09 16.68
C GLU A 404 -10.14 -22.62 17.05
N GLU A 405 -9.46 -21.95 17.96
CA GLU A 405 -8.19 -22.39 18.54
C GLU A 405 -8.38 -22.70 20.01
N GLN A 406 -7.92 -23.87 20.46
CA GLN A 406 -7.81 -24.16 21.88
C GLN A 406 -6.52 -23.59 22.43
N LEU A 407 -6.64 -22.79 23.48
CA LEU A 407 -5.51 -22.25 24.22
C LEU A 407 -4.99 -23.29 25.23
N PRO A 408 -3.72 -23.15 25.67
CA PRO A 408 -3.13 -24.04 26.68
C PRO A 408 -3.88 -24.07 28.02
N ASP A 409 -4.66 -23.03 28.33
CA ASP A 409 -5.49 -22.94 29.53
C ASP A 409 -6.88 -23.61 29.37
N GLY A 410 -7.14 -24.24 28.22
CA GLY A 410 -8.40 -24.91 27.89
C GLY A 410 -9.50 -24.00 27.37
N GLN A 411 -9.24 -22.69 27.21
CA GLN A 411 -10.21 -21.79 26.59
C GLN A 411 -10.21 -21.91 25.06
N THR A 412 -11.39 -21.85 24.45
CA THR A 412 -11.52 -21.80 22.99
C THR A 412 -11.61 -20.35 22.53
N GLN A 413 -10.67 -19.91 21.71
CA GLN A 413 -10.77 -18.65 20.99
C GLN A 413 -11.36 -18.87 19.60
N LYS A 414 -12.46 -18.17 19.33
CA LYS A 414 -13.12 -18.14 18.03
C LYS A 414 -12.58 -16.97 17.20
N TYR A 415 -12.44 -17.19 15.89
CA TYR A 415 -12.03 -16.11 14.99
C TYR A 415 -12.78 -16.15 13.65
N TRP A 416 -12.87 -14.99 13.01
CA TRP A 416 -13.14 -14.83 11.58
C TRP A 416 -11.81 -14.74 10.83
N THR A 417 -11.73 -15.34 9.64
CA THR A 417 -10.65 -15.12 8.68
C THR A 417 -11.12 -14.10 7.65
N ALA A 418 -10.38 -13.00 7.49
CA ALA A 418 -10.71 -11.95 6.54
C ALA A 418 -9.52 -11.59 5.64
N ALA A 419 -9.82 -11.39 4.36
CA ALA A 419 -8.90 -10.85 3.37
C ALA A 419 -8.90 -9.32 3.46
N ASN A 420 -7.71 -8.75 3.66
CA ASN A 420 -7.50 -7.30 3.64
C ASN A 420 -7.23 -6.81 2.21
N SER A 421 -6.98 -5.51 2.05
CA SER A 421 -6.67 -4.86 0.77
C SER A 421 -5.32 -4.13 0.81
N TRP A 422 -4.37 -4.62 1.61
CA TRP A 422 -3.02 -4.03 1.78
C TRP A 422 -1.89 -4.92 1.26
N GLY A 423 -2.21 -5.80 0.32
CA GLY A 423 -1.26 -6.71 -0.31
C GLY A 423 -0.89 -7.92 0.54
N LYS A 424 -0.17 -8.86 -0.09
CA LYS A 424 0.18 -10.15 0.49
C LYS A 424 1.31 -10.08 1.51
N ASP A 425 2.09 -9.00 1.53
CA ASP A 425 3.20 -8.85 2.46
C ASP A 425 2.73 -8.48 3.88
N TRP A 426 1.50 -8.00 4.01
CA TRP A 426 0.88 -7.63 5.28
C TRP A 426 0.18 -8.83 5.95
N GLY A 427 0.28 -8.93 7.27
CA GLY A 427 -0.42 -9.94 8.07
C GLY A 427 -0.06 -11.38 7.68
N GLU A 428 -1.08 -12.22 7.61
CA GLU A 428 -0.99 -13.64 7.27
C GLU A 428 -1.21 -13.82 5.76
N LYS A 429 -0.25 -13.35 4.94
CA LYS A 429 -0.31 -13.36 3.46
C LYS A 429 -1.44 -12.49 2.88
N GLY A 430 -1.70 -11.33 3.48
CA GLY A 430 -2.79 -10.41 3.13
C GLY A 430 -4.10 -10.71 3.86
N TYR A 431 -4.13 -11.76 4.68
CA TYR A 431 -5.24 -12.12 5.55
C TYR A 431 -4.95 -11.72 7.00
N PHE A 432 -6.00 -11.69 7.80
CA PHE A 432 -5.93 -11.59 9.25
C PHE A 432 -7.04 -12.40 9.90
N ARG A 433 -6.84 -12.68 11.19
CA ARG A 433 -7.85 -13.31 12.04
C ARG A 433 -8.26 -12.36 13.14
N ILE A 434 -9.56 -12.21 13.34
CA ILE A 434 -10.15 -11.28 14.34
C ILE A 434 -11.15 -12.04 15.21
N ALA A 435 -11.25 -11.68 16.49
CA ALA A 435 -12.12 -12.37 17.43
C ALA A 435 -13.59 -12.40 16.94
N ARG A 436 -14.20 -13.60 16.98
CA ARG A 436 -15.57 -13.88 16.53
C ARG A 436 -16.50 -14.09 17.72
N GLY A 437 -17.77 -13.69 17.57
CA GLY A 437 -18.85 -13.85 18.54
C GLY A 437 -18.87 -12.78 19.63
N VAL A 438 -18.05 -11.74 19.49
CA VAL A 438 -17.92 -10.63 20.45
C VAL A 438 -18.01 -9.27 19.77
N ASN A 439 -18.32 -9.24 18.46
CA ASN A 439 -18.35 -8.04 17.63
C ASN A 439 -17.08 -7.16 17.78
N GLU A 440 -15.91 -7.81 17.80
CA GLU A 440 -14.63 -7.12 17.94
C GLU A 440 -14.48 -6.07 16.84
N CYS A 441 -14.21 -4.81 17.22
CA CYS A 441 -14.08 -3.69 16.28
C CYS A 441 -15.28 -3.55 15.32
N ASP A 442 -16.51 -3.78 15.78
CA ASP A 442 -17.75 -3.70 14.99
C ASP A 442 -17.82 -4.67 13.78
N VAL A 443 -16.97 -5.70 13.72
CA VAL A 443 -16.84 -6.57 12.54
C VAL A 443 -18.11 -7.36 12.17
N GLU A 444 -19.00 -7.59 13.13
CA GLU A 444 -20.26 -8.31 12.96
C GLU A 444 -21.47 -7.35 12.78
N THR A 445 -21.27 -6.04 12.92
CA THR A 445 -22.35 -5.04 12.96
C THR A 445 -22.99 -4.78 11.61
N PHE A 446 -22.17 -4.72 10.55
CA PHE A 446 -22.64 -4.46 9.20
C PHE A 446 -21.96 -5.39 8.21
N VAL A 447 -22.61 -6.52 7.99
CA VAL A 447 -22.19 -7.57 7.06
C VAL A 447 -23.15 -7.60 5.88
N VAL A 448 -22.59 -7.61 4.67
CA VAL A 448 -23.33 -7.53 3.41
C VAL A 448 -23.04 -8.78 2.57
N GLY A 449 -24.11 -9.45 2.18
CA GLY A 449 -24.13 -10.53 1.20
C GLY A 449 -24.68 -10.08 -0.14
N VAL A 450 -24.42 -10.87 -1.18
CA VAL A 450 -24.94 -10.64 -2.53
C VAL A 450 -25.03 -11.95 -3.29
N TRP A 451 -25.99 -12.06 -4.22
CA TRP A 451 -25.99 -13.14 -5.21
C TRP A 451 -25.29 -12.68 -6.48
N GLY A 452 -24.48 -13.54 -7.07
CA GLY A 452 -23.87 -13.32 -8.38
C GLY A 452 -24.97 -13.26 -9.44
N ARG A 453 -24.94 -12.26 -10.31
CA ARG A 453 -25.91 -12.20 -11.42
C ARG A 453 -25.40 -13.08 -12.57
N VAL A 454 -25.79 -14.34 -12.55
CA VAL A 454 -25.44 -15.34 -13.58
C VAL A 454 -26.72 -15.74 -14.33
N GLY A 455 -26.74 -15.60 -15.66
CA GLY A 455 -27.82 -16.09 -16.51
C GLY A 455 -27.49 -17.42 -17.18
N ALA A 456 -28.51 -18.15 -17.66
CA ALA A 456 -28.32 -19.41 -18.39
C ALA A 456 -27.42 -19.25 -19.63
N GLU A 457 -27.50 -18.10 -20.31
CA GLU A 457 -26.62 -17.72 -21.43
C GLU A 457 -25.15 -17.63 -21.03
N ASP A 458 -24.86 -17.30 -19.78
CA ASP A 458 -23.50 -17.11 -19.27
C ASP A 458 -22.85 -18.45 -18.84
N MET A 459 -23.62 -19.53 -18.75
CA MET A 459 -23.17 -20.89 -18.40
C MET A 459 -22.87 -21.78 -19.62
N HIS A 460 -23.07 -21.30 -20.86
CA HIS A 460 -22.91 -22.10 -22.09
C HIS A 460 -21.64 -21.79 -22.90
N HIS A 461 -20.71 -21.02 -22.34
CA HIS A 461 -19.46 -20.62 -23.01
C HIS A 461 -18.19 -21.17 -22.33
N GLY A 462 -18.30 -22.33 -21.69
CA GLY A 462 -17.16 -23.08 -21.12
C GLY A 462 -16.53 -24.02 -22.14
#